data_AF-A0A183GXH4-F1
#
_entry.id   AF-A0A183GXH4-F1
#
_cell.length_a   1.000
_cell.length_b   1.000
_cell.length_c   1.000
_cell.angle_alpha   90.00
_cell.angle_beta   90.00
_cell.angle_gamma   90.00
#
_symmetry.space_group_name_H-M   'P 1'
#
loop_
_entity.id
_entity.type
_entity.pdbx_description
1 polymer ?
#
loop_
_entity_poly.entity_id
_entity_poly.type
_entity_poly.pdbx_seq_one_letter_code
_entity_poly.pdbx_strand_id
1 'polypeptide(L)' 'MVALLRAMGSLRIEFKSPSRVDDAKQFFNISQTCDEGELPPDLASVMKRLWADGGVQECFLR' A
#
# COMPACT_ATOMS: atom_id res chain seq x y z
N MET A 1 2.68 1.19 -6.40
CA MET A 1 1.99 0.80 -5.15
C MET A 1 0.50 0.53 -5.35
N VAL A 2 -0.29 1.47 -5.90
CA VAL A 2 -1.76 1.30 -6.10
C VAL A 2 -2.11 -0.01 -6.83
N ALA A 3 -1.44 -0.30 -7.94
CA ALA A 3 -1.67 -1.52 -8.72
C ALA A 3 -1.45 -2.80 -7.90
N LEU A 4 -0.42 -2.81 -7.05
CA LEU A 4 -0.09 -3.95 -6.17
C LEU A 4 -1.19 -4.16 -5.11
N LEU A 5 -1.62 -3.10 -4.44
CA LEU A 5 -2.69 -3.18 -3.43
C LEU A 5 -4.02 -3.66 -4.05
N ARG A 6 -4.31 -3.28 -5.31
CA ARG A 6 -5.46 -3.80 -6.06
C ARG A 6 -5.29 -5.28 -6.41
N ALA A 7 -4.10 -5.67 -6.87
CA ALA A 7 -3.79 -7.06 -7.21
C ALA A 7 -3.92 -8.01 -6.01
N MET A 8 -3.54 -7.58 -4.80
CA MET A 8 -3.76 -8.35 -3.57
C MET A 8 -5.22 -8.76 -3.39
N GLY A 9 -6.16 -7.84 -3.65
CA GLY A 9 -7.60 -8.15 -3.61
C GLY A 9 -8.02 -9.17 -4.67
N SER A 10 -7.53 -9.02 -5.90
CA SER A 10 -7.80 -9.94 -7.00
C SER A 10 -7.23 -11.34 -6.77
N LEU A 11 -6.03 -11.43 -6.17
CA LEU A 11 -5.33 -12.67 -5.85
C LEU A 11 -5.73 -13.27 -4.49
N ARG A 12 -6.60 -12.57 -3.74
CA ARG A 12 -6.99 -12.91 -2.36
C ARG A 12 -5.79 -13.09 -1.42
N ILE A 13 -4.80 -12.24 -1.55
CA ILE A 13 -3.64 -12.18 -0.66
C ILE A 13 -3.94 -11.16 0.43
N GLU A 14 -3.98 -11.63 1.67
CA GLU A 14 -4.21 -10.78 2.84
C GLU A 14 -2.91 -10.13 3.31
N PHE A 15 -3.03 -8.98 3.97
CA PHE A 15 -1.90 -8.42 4.71
C PHE A 15 -1.50 -9.35 5.85
N LYS A 16 -0.20 -9.50 6.10
CA LYS A 16 0.25 -10.26 7.27
C LYS A 16 0.00 -9.51 8.58
N SER A 17 0.11 -8.19 8.55
CA SER A 17 -0.17 -7.34 9.71
C SER A 17 -1.54 -6.66 9.57
N PRO A 18 -2.48 -6.83 10.53
CA PRO A 18 -3.82 -6.25 10.43
C PRO A 18 -3.80 -4.71 10.41
N SER A 19 -2.78 -4.08 11.00
CA SER A 19 -2.55 -2.64 10.94
C SER A 19 -2.27 -2.11 9.53
N ARG A 20 -1.88 -2.97 8.58
CA ARG A 20 -1.66 -2.57 7.18
C ARG A 20 -2.94 -2.23 6.44
N VAL A 21 -4.09 -2.72 6.93
CA VAL A 21 -5.40 -2.31 6.40
C VAL A 21 -5.61 -0.80 6.62
N ASP A 22 -5.19 -0.29 7.77
CA ASP A 22 -5.29 1.14 8.09
C ASP A 22 -4.28 1.96 7.26
N ASP A 23 -3.04 1.47 7.15
CA ASP A 23 -2.03 2.08 6.27
C ASP A 23 -2.48 2.12 4.80
N ALA A 24 -3.18 1.10 4.31
CA ALA A 24 -3.71 1.09 2.95
C ALA A 24 -4.79 2.16 2.76
N LYS A 25 -5.69 2.35 3.75
CA LYS A 25 -6.69 3.43 3.73
C LYS A 25 -6.02 4.80 3.73
N GLN A 26 -5.03 5.01 4.62
CA GLN A 26 -4.25 6.24 4.69
C GLN A 26 -3.53 6.51 3.36
N PHE A 27 -2.89 5.50 2.77
CA PHE A 27 -2.25 5.60 1.46
C PHE A 27 -3.22 6.08 0.38
N PHE A 28 -4.41 5.48 0.29
CA PHE A 28 -5.41 5.91 -0.69
C PHE A 28 -5.85 7.35 -0.46
N ASN A 29 -6.15 7.74 0.78
CA ASN A 29 -6.57 9.09 1.11
C ASN A 29 -5.52 10.15 0.70
N ILE A 30 -4.25 9.93 1.06
CA ILE A 30 -3.17 10.87 0.73
C ILE A 30 -2.90 10.87 -0.78
N SER A 31 -2.94 9.72 -1.43
CA SER A 31 -2.71 9.62 -2.88
C SER A 31 -3.76 10.36 -3.71
N GLN A 32 -4.99 10.52 -3.19
CA GLN A 32 -6.06 11.26 -3.87
C GLN A 32 -5.93 12.77 -3.73
N THR A 33 -5.29 13.25 -2.65
CA THR A 33 -5.09 14.67 -2.38
C THR A 33 -3.71 15.16 -2.81
N CYS A 34 -2.82 14.25 -3.19
CA CYS A 34 -1.47 14.57 -3.61
C CYS A 34 -1.45 14.97 -5.08
N ASP A 35 -0.81 16.10 -5.39
CA ASP A 35 -0.58 16.53 -6.77
C ASP A 35 0.35 15.55 -7.51
N GLU A 36 0.12 15.42 -8.82
CA GLU A 36 0.93 14.56 -9.68
C GLU A 36 2.39 15.04 -9.71
N GLY A 37 3.31 14.15 -9.35
CA GLY A 37 4.75 14.44 -9.29
C GLY A 37 5.26 14.78 -7.90
N GLU A 38 4.38 14.95 -6.91
CA GLU A 38 4.77 15.11 -5.51
C GLU A 38 4.79 13.77 -4.76
N LEU A 39 5.71 13.65 -3.79
CA LEU A 39 5.74 12.53 -2.85
C LEU A 39 5.86 13.06 -1.42
N PRO A 40 4.72 13.39 -0.79
CA PRO A 40 4.70 13.86 0.59
C PRO A 40 5.40 12.87 1.53
N PRO A 41 6.07 13.34 2.59
CA PRO A 41 6.77 12.46 3.52
C PRO A 41 5.85 11.44 4.18
N ASP A 42 4.59 11.78 4.42
CA ASP A 42 3.59 10.87 4.97
C ASP A 42 3.22 9.75 3.98
N LEU A 43 3.08 10.10 2.69
CA LEU A 43 2.85 9.14 1.61
C LEU A 43 4.04 8.18 1.46
N ALA A 44 5.27 8.70 1.46
CA ALA A 44 6.47 7.87 1.43
C ALA A 44 6.57 6.94 2.64
N SER A 45 6.19 7.43 3.82
CA SER A 45 6.23 6.65 5.07
C SER A 45 5.23 5.52 5.06
N VAL A 46 3.98 5.77 4.63
CA VAL A 46 2.96 4.72 4.53
C VAL A 46 3.30 3.70 3.45
N MET A 47 3.87 4.15 2.31
CA MET A 47 4.36 3.26 1.26
C MET A 47 5.44 2.31 1.78
N LYS A 48 6.40 2.80 2.58
CA LYS A 48 7.45 1.96 3.19
C LYS A 48 6.86 0.91 4.14
N ARG A 49 5.90 1.29 5.00
CA ARG A 49 5.25 0.35 5.93
C ARG A 49 4.46 -0.73 5.21
N LEU A 50 3.74 -0.36 4.15
CA LEU A 50 3.02 -1.32 3.32
C LEU A 50 4.00 -2.24 2.57
N TRP A 51 5.06 -1.69 1.99
CA TRP A 51 6.06 -2.49 1.27
C TRP A 51 6.72 -3.55 2.16
N ALA A 52 6.96 -3.22 3.43
CA ALA A 52 7.53 -4.17 4.39
C ALA A 52 6.58 -5.29 4.84
N ASP A 53 5.29 -5.25 4.46
CA ASP A 53 4.35 -6.32 4.81
C ASP A 53 4.61 -7.58 3.99
N GLY A 54 4.56 -8.74 4.67
CA GLY A 54 4.79 -10.03 4.03
C GLY A 54 3.77 -10.36 2.94
N GLY A 55 2.50 -10.01 3.11
CA GLY A 55 1.47 -10.26 2.08
C GLY A 55 1.68 -9.39 0.84
N VAL A 56 2.17 -8.16 1.04
CA VAL A 56 2.55 -7.25 -0.04
C VAL A 56 3.74 -7.80 -0.83
N GLN A 57 4.76 -8.31 -0.15
CA GLN A 57 5.92 -8.97 -0.80
C GLN A 57 5.49 -10.23 -1.56
N GLU A 58 4.65 -11.09 -0.96
CA GLU A 58 4.12 -12.29 -1.61
C GLU A 58 3.33 -11.97 -2.89
N CYS A 59 2.55 -10.88 -2.87
CA CYS A 59 1.83 -10.42 -4.06
C CYS A 59 2.76 -9.88 -5.14
N PHE A 60 3.88 -9.26 -4.77
CA PHE A 60 4.85 -8.73 -5.74
C PHE A 60 5.63 -9.84 -6.46
N LEU A 61 5.82 -10.99 -5.82
CA LEU A 61 6.54 -12.14 -6.38
C LEU A 61 5.68 -12.99 -7.35
N ARG A 62 4.42 -12.62 -7.58
CA ARG A 62 3.49 -13.32 -8.47
C ARG A 62 3.25 -12.52 -9.74
#